data_AF-A0A3D6BX98-F1
#
_entry.id   AF-A0A3D6BX98-F1
#
_cell.length_a   1.000
_cell.length_b   1.000
_cell.length_c   1.000
_cell.angle_alpha   90.00
_cell.angle_beta   90.00
_cell.angle_gamma   90.00
#
_symmetry.space_group_name_H-M   'P 1'
#
loop_
_entity.id
_entity.type
_entity.pdbx_description
1 polymer ?
#
loop_
_entity_poly.entity_id
_entity_poly.type
_entity_poly.pdbx_seq_one_letter_code
_entity_poly.pdbx_strand_id
1 'polypeptide(L)'
;MDKIRVSTDGRIIKRGKPFSGNPLSLLAHMVDLEPGFTLNSFFSMVAQNAVFTELSALVQPLSAMAAKAGKGYPKAHEIDGLVFYKTIAMKGFPGKPGVDIYNSLKGVKADETIGLKFFQMESLLEHDFCLGELKHIIFGDSQDMFTYDTHYSLFELIEGVTWELSFNFNPLQCSIRG
;
A
#
# COMPACT_ATOMS: atom_id res chain seq x y z
N MET A 1 -10.71 -1.16 -17.51
CA MET A 1 -10.14 -0.03 -16.74
C MET A 1 -8.74 0.24 -17.27
N ASP A 2 -8.36 1.50 -17.49
CA ASP A 2 -7.00 1.82 -17.98
C ASP A 2 -5.96 1.53 -16.89
N LYS A 3 -4.86 0.89 -17.27
CA LYS A 3 -3.71 0.62 -16.39
C LYS A 3 -2.77 1.84 -16.35
N ILE A 4 -2.34 2.21 -15.16
CA ILE A 4 -1.27 3.18 -14.91
C ILE A 4 -0.10 2.48 -14.22
N ARG A 5 1.10 3.04 -14.37
CA ARG A 5 2.29 2.59 -13.67
C ARG A 5 2.84 3.72 -12.81
N VAL A 6 3.34 3.42 -11.63
CA VAL A 6 4.13 4.35 -10.82
C VAL A 6 5.60 3.99 -10.96
N SER A 7 6.43 4.95 -11.35
CA SER A 7 7.89 4.77 -11.48
C SER A 7 8.59 4.80 -10.12
N THR A 8 9.82 4.31 -10.11
CA THR A 8 10.72 4.32 -8.95
C THR A 8 11.00 5.72 -8.39
N ASP A 9 10.90 6.76 -9.21
CA ASP A 9 11.00 8.15 -8.78
C ASP A 9 9.66 8.78 -8.40
N GLY A 10 8.57 8.02 -8.35
CA GLY A 10 7.24 8.46 -7.89
C GLY A 10 6.35 9.10 -8.97
N ARG A 11 6.75 9.13 -10.23
CA ARG A 11 5.87 9.68 -11.30
C ARG A 11 4.81 8.67 -11.70
N ILE A 12 3.60 9.17 -11.95
CA ILE A 12 2.52 8.37 -12.53
C ILE A 12 2.65 8.40 -14.06
N ILE A 13 2.76 7.21 -14.65
CA ILE A 13 2.88 6.98 -16.08
C ILE A 13 1.57 6.41 -16.61
N LYS A 14 0.96 7.11 -17.57
CA LYS A 14 -0.26 6.66 -18.26
C LYS A 14 0.04 6.54 -19.75
N ARG A 15 -0.23 5.37 -20.34
CA ARG A 15 0.03 5.07 -21.77
C ARG A 15 1.49 5.40 -22.17
N GLY A 16 2.44 5.04 -21.30
CA GLY A 16 3.88 5.20 -21.54
C GLY A 16 4.42 6.63 -21.39
N LYS A 17 3.60 7.59 -20.97
CA LYS A 17 4.03 8.99 -20.77
C LYS A 17 3.75 9.45 -19.34
N PRO A 18 4.60 10.34 -18.77
CA PRO A 18 4.28 11.02 -17.52
C PRO A 18 2.92 11.70 -17.61
N PHE A 19 2.07 11.42 -16.63
CA PHE A 19 0.76 12.03 -16.54
C PHE A 19 0.86 13.41 -15.90
N SER A 20 0.28 14.42 -16.55
CA SER A 20 0.31 15.83 -16.12
C SER A 20 -1.06 16.41 -15.79
N GLY A 21 -2.12 15.59 -15.81
CA GLY A 21 -3.48 16.02 -15.49
C GLY A 21 -3.79 15.96 -13.98
N ASN A 22 -5.06 16.10 -13.61
CA ASN A 22 -5.49 15.93 -12.23
C ASN A 22 -5.32 14.45 -11.79
N PRO A 23 -4.43 14.14 -10.83
CA PRO A 23 -4.15 12.76 -10.43
C PRO A 23 -5.33 12.09 -9.71
N LEU A 24 -6.29 12.86 -9.18
CA LEU A 24 -7.53 12.30 -8.62
C LEU A 24 -8.37 11.57 -9.67
N SER A 25 -8.28 11.97 -10.94
CA SER A 25 -8.95 11.26 -12.04
C SER A 25 -8.43 9.84 -12.27
N LEU A 26 -7.29 9.51 -11.66
CA LEU A 26 -6.63 8.21 -11.77
C LEU A 26 -6.90 7.27 -10.60
N LEU A 27 -7.64 7.71 -9.56
CA LEU A 27 -7.85 6.92 -8.34
C LEU A 27 -8.43 5.53 -8.59
N ALA A 28 -9.37 5.43 -9.52
CA ALA A 28 -9.99 4.17 -9.87
C ALA A 28 -9.15 3.34 -10.86
N HIS A 29 -8.09 3.89 -11.46
CA HIS A 29 -7.31 3.15 -12.45
C HIS A 29 -6.51 2.02 -11.81
N MET A 30 -6.35 0.93 -12.58
CA MET A 30 -5.50 -0.19 -12.18
C MET A 30 -4.06 0.31 -12.04
N VAL A 31 -3.44 0.04 -10.90
CA VAL A 31 -2.07 0.46 -10.60
C VAL A 31 -1.09 -0.71 -10.75
N ASP A 32 0.10 -0.37 -11.20
CA ASP A 32 1.26 -1.24 -11.32
C ASP A 32 2.49 -0.49 -10.84
N LEU A 33 3.47 -1.21 -10.33
CA LEU A 33 4.69 -0.63 -9.78
C LEU A 33 5.87 -1.00 -10.66
N GLU A 34 6.74 -0.04 -10.92
CA GLU A 34 7.98 -0.30 -11.65
C GLU A 34 8.92 -1.23 -10.86
N PRO A 35 9.68 -2.13 -11.50
CA PRO A 35 10.69 -2.93 -10.80
C PRO A 35 11.68 -2.03 -10.04
N GLY A 36 11.96 -2.38 -8.78
CA GLY A 36 12.79 -1.55 -7.88
C GLY A 36 12.04 -0.41 -7.20
N PHE A 37 10.71 -0.35 -7.32
CA PHE A 37 9.87 0.57 -6.54
C PHE A 37 10.05 0.28 -5.05
N THR A 38 10.24 1.31 -4.23
CA THR A 38 10.42 1.18 -2.78
C THR A 38 9.31 1.90 -2.02
N LEU A 39 9.27 1.73 -0.70
CA LEU A 39 8.38 2.54 0.13
C LEU A 39 8.72 4.05 0.02
N ASN A 40 9.97 4.41 -0.22
CA ASN A 40 10.36 5.79 -0.52
C ASN A 40 9.83 6.27 -1.87
N SER A 41 9.76 5.41 -2.89
CA SER A 41 9.08 5.71 -4.16
C SER A 41 7.60 6.03 -3.95
N PHE A 42 6.92 5.32 -3.05
CA PHE A 42 5.54 5.62 -2.66
C PHE A 42 5.40 7.02 -2.06
N PHE A 43 6.24 7.38 -1.09
CA PHE A 43 6.21 8.73 -0.51
C PHE A 43 6.63 9.81 -1.52
N SER A 44 7.52 9.48 -2.45
CA SER A 44 7.89 10.38 -3.56
C SER A 44 6.71 10.63 -4.51
N MET A 45 5.86 9.62 -4.76
CA MET A 45 4.62 9.77 -5.52
C MET A 45 3.63 10.69 -4.82
N VAL A 46 3.43 10.50 -3.51
CA VAL A 46 2.57 11.36 -2.70
C VAL A 46 3.09 12.80 -2.69
N ALA A 47 4.40 12.99 -2.49
CA ALA A 47 5.02 14.32 -2.46
C ALA A 47 4.89 15.08 -3.79
N GLN A 48 4.95 14.37 -4.93
CA GLN A 48 4.75 14.96 -6.26
C GLN A 48 3.29 15.28 -6.57
N ASN A 49 2.35 14.70 -5.83
CA ASN A 49 0.91 14.84 -6.04
C ASN A 49 0.24 15.27 -4.74
N ALA A 50 0.48 16.52 -4.33
CA ALA A 50 0.04 17.05 -3.04
C ALA A 50 -1.45 16.82 -2.74
N VAL A 51 -2.32 16.79 -3.76
CA VAL A 51 -3.76 16.51 -3.59
C VAL A 51 -4.06 15.15 -2.96
N PHE A 52 -3.13 14.18 -3.02
CA PHE A 52 -3.30 12.90 -2.33
C PHE A 52 -3.32 13.02 -0.82
N THR A 53 -2.81 14.11 -0.23
CA THR A 53 -2.92 14.34 1.21
C THR A 53 -4.36 14.55 1.67
N GLU A 54 -5.27 14.88 0.75
CA GLU A 54 -6.70 15.05 1.04
C GLU A 54 -7.45 13.71 1.15
N LEU A 55 -6.85 12.59 0.70
CA LEU A 55 -7.50 11.28 0.70
C LEU A 55 -7.60 10.68 2.12
N SER A 56 -6.69 11.04 3.01
CA SER A 56 -6.69 10.59 4.39
C SER A 56 -5.84 11.50 5.26
N ALA A 57 -6.31 11.78 6.49
CA ALA A 57 -5.58 12.56 7.48
C ALA A 57 -4.22 11.94 7.87
N LEU A 58 -3.98 10.67 7.52
CA LEU A 58 -2.74 9.94 7.79
C LEU A 58 -1.63 10.21 6.78
N VAL A 59 -1.98 10.63 5.56
CA VAL A 59 -1.05 10.74 4.43
C VAL A 59 0.04 11.77 4.71
N GLN A 60 -0.37 12.98 5.13
CA GLN A 60 0.54 14.08 5.42
C GLN A 60 1.54 13.75 6.56
N PRO A 61 1.11 13.29 7.76
CA PRO A 61 2.05 13.01 8.84
C PRO A 61 2.98 11.82 8.53
N LEU A 62 2.52 10.78 7.83
CA LEU A 62 3.39 9.69 7.38
C LEU A 62 4.44 10.16 6.37
N SER A 63 4.03 10.99 5.41
CA SER A 63 4.96 11.60 4.45
C SER A 63 6.01 12.49 5.13
N ALA A 64 5.60 13.24 6.16
CA ALA A 64 6.52 14.05 6.95
C ALA A 64 7.53 13.21 7.76
N MET A 65 7.12 12.07 8.30
CA MET A 65 8.03 11.13 8.96
C MET A 65 9.01 10.52 7.96
N ALA A 66 8.53 10.06 6.81
CA ALA A 66 9.39 9.54 5.75
C ALA A 66 10.42 10.57 5.25
N ALA A 67 10.03 11.84 5.11
CA ALA A 67 10.94 12.91 4.70
C ALA A 67 12.03 13.20 5.75
N LYS A 68 11.75 12.99 7.05
CA LYS A 68 12.71 13.20 8.15
C LYS A 68 13.71 12.07 8.32
N ALA A 69 13.35 10.86 7.88
CA ALA A 69 14.17 9.66 8.02
C ALA A 69 15.58 9.78 7.42
N GLY A 70 15.80 10.74 6.51
CA GLY A 70 17.07 10.92 5.82
C GLY A 70 17.37 9.76 4.85
N LYS A 71 18.47 9.88 4.11
CA LYS A 71 18.97 8.80 3.25
C LYS A 71 20.03 8.00 3.99
N GLY A 72 20.10 6.68 3.72
CA GLY A 72 21.19 5.83 4.20
C GLY A 72 20.95 5.13 5.54
N TYR A 73 19.72 5.16 6.07
CA TYR A 73 19.35 4.29 7.18
C TYR A 73 19.41 2.81 6.71
N PRO A 74 20.03 1.90 7.49
CA PRO A 74 20.12 0.49 7.09
C PRO A 74 18.75 -0.16 6.92
N LYS A 75 18.57 -0.91 5.82
CA LYS A 75 17.38 -1.76 5.64
C LYS A 75 17.26 -2.74 6.81
N ALA A 76 16.03 -2.98 7.27
CA ALA A 76 15.78 -4.01 8.27
C ALA A 76 16.19 -5.40 7.73
N HIS A 77 16.90 -6.20 8.52
CA HIS A 77 17.49 -7.49 8.11
C HIS A 77 16.51 -8.67 8.29
N GLU A 78 15.41 -8.41 8.99
CA GLU A 78 14.35 -9.34 9.30
C GLU A 78 13.40 -9.57 8.12
N ILE A 79 13.46 -8.72 7.08
CA ILE A 79 12.65 -8.81 5.87
C ILE A 79 13.51 -8.58 4.62
N ASP A 80 13.13 -9.21 3.51
CA ASP A 80 13.75 -9.04 2.19
C ASP A 80 13.04 -7.94 1.38
N GLY A 81 11.78 -7.66 1.69
CA GLY A 81 10.99 -6.64 1.03
C GLY A 81 9.61 -6.42 1.65
N LEU A 82 8.81 -5.57 1.01
CA LEU A 82 7.46 -5.20 1.38
C LEU A 82 6.48 -5.64 0.29
N VAL A 83 5.36 -6.21 0.70
CA VAL A 83 4.31 -6.66 -0.21
C VAL A 83 2.96 -6.13 0.25
N PHE A 84 2.27 -5.47 -0.67
CA PHE A 84 0.90 -4.99 -0.48
C PHE A 84 -0.09 -6.01 -1.03
N TYR A 85 -0.90 -6.58 -0.15
CA TYR A 85 -1.89 -7.61 -0.49
C TYR A 85 -3.29 -7.04 -0.46
N LYS A 86 -4.12 -7.48 -1.40
CA LYS A 86 -5.57 -7.37 -1.35
C LYS A 86 -6.17 -8.75 -1.11
N THR A 87 -6.97 -8.85 -0.05
CA THR A 87 -7.60 -10.09 0.38
C THR A 87 -9.11 -9.98 0.25
N ILE A 88 -9.71 -11.02 -0.29
CA ILE A 88 -11.16 -11.17 -0.42
C ILE A 88 -11.55 -12.34 0.47
N ALA A 89 -12.19 -12.02 1.59
CA ALA A 89 -12.67 -12.97 2.56
C ALA A 89 -14.16 -13.20 2.37
N MET A 90 -14.54 -14.46 2.14
CA MET A 90 -15.91 -14.90 2.00
C MET A 90 -16.34 -15.58 3.29
N LYS A 91 -17.44 -15.10 3.86
CA LYS A 91 -18.09 -15.70 5.02
C LYS A 91 -19.35 -16.42 4.53
N GLY A 92 -19.43 -17.72 4.77
CA GLY A 92 -20.56 -18.60 4.50
C GLY A 92 -21.29 -19.00 5.78
N PHE A 93 -21.87 -20.20 5.81
CA PHE A 93 -22.67 -20.72 6.94
C PHE A 93 -21.81 -21.09 8.18
N PRO A 94 -22.31 -20.92 9.43
CA PRO A 94 -23.61 -20.35 9.81
C PRO A 94 -23.60 -18.83 9.83
N GLY A 95 -24.60 -18.22 9.19
CA GLY A 95 -24.75 -16.77 9.13
C GLY A 95 -25.23 -16.28 7.76
N LYS A 96 -25.31 -14.95 7.61
CA LYS A 96 -25.58 -14.32 6.32
C LYS A 96 -24.32 -14.36 5.47
N PRO A 97 -24.35 -14.93 4.25
CA PRO A 97 -23.22 -14.88 3.35
C PRO A 97 -22.74 -13.44 3.12
N GLY A 98 -21.43 -13.23 3.13
CA GLY A 98 -20.82 -11.91 3.01
C GLY A 98 -19.44 -11.97 2.38
N VAL A 99 -19.05 -10.88 1.74
CA VAL A 99 -17.73 -10.69 1.17
C VAL A 99 -17.11 -9.46 1.80
N ASP A 100 -15.95 -9.64 2.41
CA ASP A 100 -15.12 -8.56 2.94
C ASP A 100 -13.87 -8.43 2.07
N ILE A 101 -13.58 -7.22 1.59
CA ILE A 101 -12.36 -6.91 0.86
C ILE A 101 -11.52 -6.00 1.74
N TYR A 102 -10.28 -6.38 1.98
CA TYR A 102 -9.35 -5.57 2.77
C TYR A 102 -7.93 -5.67 2.22
N ASN A 103 -7.17 -4.61 2.48
CA ASN A 103 -5.78 -4.51 2.09
C ASN A 103 -4.87 -4.73 3.28
N SER A 104 -3.64 -5.18 3.04
CA SER A 104 -2.62 -5.26 4.08
C SER A 104 -1.22 -5.05 3.52
N LEU A 105 -0.35 -4.42 4.31
CA LEU A 105 1.06 -4.24 3.98
C LEU A 105 1.89 -5.09 4.95
N LYS A 106 2.71 -5.98 4.39
CA LYS A 106 3.53 -6.91 5.18
C LYS A 106 4.98 -6.86 4.72
N GLY A 107 5.89 -7.10 5.66
CA GLY A 107 7.23 -7.53 5.31
C GLY A 107 7.19 -8.98 4.83
N VAL A 108 8.13 -9.36 3.98
CA VAL A 108 8.31 -10.76 3.55
C VAL A 108 9.75 -11.17 3.76
N LYS A 109 9.94 -12.42 4.16
CA LYS A 109 11.27 -13.06 4.20
C LYS A 109 11.13 -14.49 3.76
N ALA A 110 11.83 -14.86 2.68
CA ALA A 110 11.54 -16.09 1.96
C ALA A 110 10.02 -16.24 1.71
N ASP A 111 9.39 -17.29 2.25
CA ASP A 111 7.96 -17.58 2.06
C ASP A 111 7.08 -17.12 3.23
N GLU A 112 7.64 -16.41 4.21
CA GLU A 112 6.91 -15.96 5.39
C GLU A 112 6.52 -14.48 5.32
N THR A 113 5.29 -14.18 5.74
CA THR A 113 4.82 -12.80 5.92
C THR A 113 5.02 -12.33 7.36
N ILE A 114 5.66 -11.17 7.53
CA ILE A 114 6.02 -10.58 8.81
C ILE A 114 5.23 -9.27 9.01
N GLY A 115 4.62 -9.12 10.19
CA GLY A 115 3.91 -7.89 10.56
C GLY A 115 4.87 -6.73 10.82
N LEU A 116 4.47 -5.51 10.45
CA LEU A 116 5.34 -4.32 10.49
C LEU A 116 5.42 -3.60 11.85
N LYS A 117 4.72 -4.10 12.88
CA LYS A 117 4.51 -3.44 14.18
C LYS A 117 5.77 -3.10 15.00
N PHE A 118 6.91 -3.68 14.65
CA PHE A 118 8.17 -3.50 15.38
C PHE A 118 9.27 -2.83 14.54
N PHE A 119 8.98 -2.48 13.30
CA PHE A 119 9.95 -1.84 12.42
C PHE A 119 9.91 -0.33 12.61
N GLN A 120 11.06 0.32 12.48
CA GLN A 120 11.15 1.77 12.39
C GLN A 120 10.89 2.20 10.93
N MET A 121 10.25 3.36 10.72
CA MET A 121 9.89 3.83 9.37
C MET A 121 11.13 3.90 8.48
N GLU A 122 12.20 4.48 9.02
CA GLU A 122 13.50 4.67 8.40
C GLU A 122 14.06 3.36 7.85
N SER A 123 13.89 2.25 8.59
CA SER A 123 14.37 0.92 8.20
C SER A 123 13.58 0.27 7.08
N LEU A 124 12.39 0.81 6.76
CA LEU A 124 11.47 0.30 5.74
C LEU A 124 11.55 1.04 4.42
N LEU A 125 12.00 2.30 4.41
CA LEU A 125 11.87 3.19 3.24
C LEU A 125 12.54 2.64 1.99
N GLU A 126 13.71 2.03 2.14
CA GLU A 126 14.50 1.55 1.00
C GLU A 126 14.20 0.09 0.63
N HIS A 127 13.28 -0.59 1.33
CA HIS A 127 12.87 -1.94 0.95
C HIS A 127 12.08 -1.93 -0.35
N ASP A 128 12.34 -2.95 -1.18
CA ASP A 128 11.58 -3.18 -2.41
C ASP A 128 10.11 -3.38 -2.04
N PHE A 129 9.23 -2.74 -2.79
CA PHE A 129 7.79 -2.75 -2.59
C PHE A 129 7.14 -3.27 -3.86
N CYS A 130 6.41 -4.39 -3.75
CA CYS A 130 5.56 -4.89 -4.83
C CYS A 130 4.09 -5.09 -4.43
N LEU A 131 3.25 -5.28 -5.44
CA LEU A 131 1.86 -5.71 -5.28
C LEU A 131 1.84 -7.24 -5.22
N GLY A 132 1.27 -7.79 -4.16
CA GLY A 132 1.17 -9.23 -3.97
C GLY A 132 0.05 -9.85 -4.80
N GLU A 133 0.08 -11.17 -4.89
CA GLU A 133 -1.04 -11.92 -5.45
C GLU A 133 -2.33 -11.70 -4.65
N LEU A 134 -3.46 -11.80 -5.34
CA LEU A 134 -4.78 -11.63 -4.77
C LEU A 134 -5.12 -12.86 -3.92
N LYS A 135 -5.38 -12.64 -2.62
CA LYS A 135 -5.65 -13.73 -1.68
C LYS A 135 -7.14 -13.95 -1.51
N HIS A 136 -7.58 -15.20 -1.65
CA HIS A 136 -8.98 -15.59 -1.50
C HIS A 136 -9.10 -16.49 -0.28
N ILE A 137 -9.97 -16.14 0.67
CA ILE A 137 -10.18 -16.91 1.89
C ILE A 137 -11.66 -17.23 2.01
N ILE A 138 -12.02 -18.50 2.22
CA ILE A 138 -13.40 -18.97 2.35
C ILE A 138 -13.60 -19.55 3.75
N PHE A 139 -14.61 -19.05 4.46
CA PHE A 139 -15.03 -19.55 5.78
C PHE A 139 -16.44 -20.14 5.70
N GLY A 140 -16.61 -21.44 5.97
CA GLY A 140 -17.92 -22.12 5.92
C GLY A 140 -18.23 -22.72 4.54
N ASP A 141 -18.78 -23.93 4.52
CA ASP A 141 -18.84 -24.77 3.31
C ASP A 141 -20.14 -24.61 2.52
N SER A 142 -19.99 -24.25 1.24
CA SER A 142 -20.68 -24.72 0.02
C SER A 142 -20.41 -23.67 -1.07
N GLN A 143 -19.48 -23.96 -1.99
CA GLN A 143 -19.13 -23.02 -3.06
C GLN A 143 -20.27 -22.88 -4.07
N ASP A 144 -20.90 -21.71 -4.11
CA ASP A 144 -21.42 -21.15 -5.35
C ASP A 144 -20.25 -20.53 -6.12
N MET A 145 -20.12 -20.84 -7.42
CA MET A 145 -19.03 -20.35 -8.27
C MET A 145 -19.02 -18.82 -8.29
N PHE A 146 -17.93 -18.23 -7.79
CA PHE A 146 -17.77 -16.78 -7.68
C PHE A 146 -16.61 -16.31 -8.56
N THR A 147 -16.93 -15.64 -9.67
CA THR A 147 -15.94 -15.13 -10.64
C THR A 147 -15.86 -13.61 -10.50
N TYR A 148 -14.67 -13.08 -10.23
CA TYR A 148 -14.42 -11.65 -10.28
C TYR A 148 -13.02 -11.34 -10.82
N ASP A 149 -12.93 -10.26 -11.58
CA ASP A 149 -11.66 -9.64 -11.96
C ASP A 149 -11.33 -8.57 -10.93
N THR A 150 -10.41 -8.87 -10.01
CA THR A 150 -9.94 -7.89 -9.04
C THR A 150 -8.55 -7.40 -9.40
N HIS A 151 -8.30 -6.14 -9.10
CA HIS A 151 -7.04 -5.47 -9.35
C HIS A 151 -6.77 -4.49 -8.21
N TYR A 152 -5.54 -4.02 -8.11
CA TYR A 152 -5.21 -2.91 -7.24
C TYR A 152 -5.55 -1.61 -7.98
N SER A 153 -6.33 -0.75 -7.36
CA SER A 153 -6.51 0.63 -7.80
C SER A 153 -5.50 1.56 -7.12
N LEU A 154 -5.26 2.73 -7.71
CA LEU A 154 -4.41 3.75 -7.09
C LEU A 154 -4.95 4.22 -5.74
N PHE A 155 -6.27 4.34 -5.61
CA PHE A 155 -6.92 4.67 -4.35
C PHE A 155 -6.60 3.63 -3.28
N GLU A 156 -6.81 2.34 -3.57
CA GLU A 156 -6.53 1.25 -2.63
C GLU A 156 -5.07 1.22 -2.20
N LEU A 157 -4.13 1.49 -3.13
CA LEU A 157 -2.72 1.58 -2.81
C LEU A 157 -2.45 2.72 -1.82
N ILE A 158 -2.94 3.94 -2.09
CA ILE A 158 -2.67 5.10 -1.22
C ILE A 158 -3.33 4.91 0.14
N GLU A 159 -4.63 4.65 0.16
CA GLU A 159 -5.41 4.52 1.39
C GLU A 159 -4.90 3.32 2.20
N GLY A 160 -4.77 2.14 1.59
CA GLY A 160 -4.38 0.92 2.29
C GLY A 160 -2.96 0.96 2.83
N VAL A 161 -1.99 1.52 2.10
CA VAL A 161 -0.63 1.69 2.63
C VAL A 161 -0.63 2.66 3.80
N THR A 162 -1.33 3.81 3.68
CA THR A 162 -1.35 4.80 4.76
C THR A 162 -2.05 4.27 6.01
N TRP A 163 -3.14 3.52 5.83
CA TRP A 163 -3.85 2.83 6.90
C TRP A 163 -2.93 1.82 7.61
N GLU A 164 -2.29 0.91 6.87
CA GLU A 164 -1.45 -0.13 7.46
C GLU A 164 -0.22 0.42 8.19
N LEU A 165 0.39 1.50 7.67
CA LEU A 165 1.50 2.16 8.34
C LEU A 165 1.05 2.89 9.62
N SER A 166 -0.19 3.37 9.68
CA SER A 166 -0.70 4.12 10.83
C SER A 166 -0.74 3.30 12.13
N PHE A 167 -0.99 1.99 12.02
CA PHE A 167 -0.95 1.08 13.18
C PHE A 167 0.44 0.99 13.82
N ASN A 168 1.51 1.20 13.04
CA ASN A 168 2.87 1.02 13.52
C ASN A 168 3.46 2.35 14.03
N PHE A 169 3.17 3.45 13.33
CA PHE A 169 3.84 4.73 13.56
C PHE A 169 3.02 5.76 14.32
N ASN A 170 1.73 5.48 14.57
CA ASN A 170 0.79 6.38 15.24
C ASN A 170 0.97 7.86 14.83
N PRO A 171 0.85 8.17 13.53
CA PRO A 171 1.25 9.46 12.96
C PRO A 171 0.48 10.68 13.52
N LEU A 172 -0.69 10.44 14.13
CA LEU A 172 -1.53 11.48 14.73
C LEU A 172 -1.19 11.78 16.19
N GLN A 173 -0.38 10.92 16.84
CA GLN A 173 0.25 11.26 18.11
C GLN A 173 1.59 11.92 17.84
N CYS A 174 1.60 13.25 17.69
CA CYS A 174 2.84 14.00 17.77
C CYS A 174 2.87 14.85 19.06
N SER A 175 3.76 14.44 19.96
CA SER A 175 4.35 15.18 21.09
C SER A 175 3.45 15.65 22.24
N ILE A 176 3.45 14.89 23.34
CA ILE A 176 3.59 15.53 24.66
C ILE A 176 4.96 16.20 24.63
N ARG A 177 4.98 17.52 24.35
CA ARG A 177 6.08 18.41 24.68
C ARG A 177 5.56 19.31 25.79
N GLY A 178 6.15 19.18 26.98
CA GLY A 178 5.82 19.90 28.20
C GLY A 178 5.94 18.98 29.39
#